data_AF-A0A5J5WXK0-F1
#
_entry.id   AF-A0A5J5WXK0-F1
#
_cell.length_a   1.000
_cell.length_b   1.000
_cell.length_c   1.000
_cell.angle_alpha   90.00
_cell.angle_beta   90.00
_cell.angle_gamma   90.00
#
_symmetry.space_group_name_H-M   'P 1'
#
loop_
_entity.id
_entity.type
_entity.pdbx_description
1 polymer ?
#
loop_
_entity_poly.entity_id
_entity_poly.type
_entity_poly.pdbx_seq_one_letter_code
_entity_poly.pdbx_strand_id
1 'polypeptide(L)'
;MFMIYNINIDGACISVYITGTSGTTFTLVNKCDYTVWPGILGNTQLDSTGFELPSGGSRSLQAPPNWSGRFWGRTGCASDQTTGQLICQTGDCGSSQIECNGRGATPPATLAEFTTGSSTQDFYDVSLVDGYNLPLIVEPSGGLGMCFSTGCINDLNRQCPSELRVDSGEACKSACEAFGTPQYCCSGPYATPDTCKPSVYSEMFKTACPKAYSYAYDDATSTFTCTGADYTITFCPSSTSQKSESNTIPTTATTYGSITGSGEVSSEEKGSWLPYLLTGDSSKSLSDAVFHTTLLAIFLVFLS
;
A
#
# COMPACT_ATOMS: atom_id res chain seq x y z
N MET A 1 24.49 0.87 15.16
CA MET A 1 24.91 1.92 16.12
C MET A 1 25.47 1.22 17.36
N PHE A 2 26.70 1.54 17.81
CA PHE A 2 27.21 1.04 19.09
C PHE A 2 26.87 2.05 20.19
N MET A 3 26.19 1.61 21.24
CA MET A 3 26.05 2.41 22.47
C MET A 3 26.99 1.86 23.53
N ILE A 4 27.82 2.74 24.08
CA ILE A 4 28.77 2.41 25.15
C ILE A 4 28.18 2.89 26.47
N TYR A 5 27.92 1.96 27.37
CA TYR A 5 27.56 2.27 28.75
C TYR A 5 28.74 1.92 29.65
N ASN A 6 29.19 2.89 30.45
CA ASN A 6 30.19 2.66 31.49
C ASN A 6 29.47 2.46 32.82
N ILE A 7 29.58 1.28 33.40
CA ILE A 7 29.04 0.96 34.73
C ILE A 7 30.22 0.83 35.67
N ASN A 8 30.16 1.51 36.83
CA ASN A 8 31.20 1.46 37.84
C ASN A 8 30.73 0.59 39.00
N ILE A 9 31.37 -0.57 39.19
CA ILE A 9 31.13 -1.46 40.33
C ILE A 9 32.45 -1.62 41.08
N ASP A 10 32.44 -1.30 42.37
CA ASP A 10 33.56 -1.46 43.30
C ASP A 10 34.91 -0.89 42.80
N GLY A 11 34.87 0.25 42.11
CA GLY A 11 36.05 0.95 41.61
C GLY A 11 36.61 0.41 40.28
N ALA A 12 35.95 -0.58 39.67
CA ALA A 12 36.24 -1.05 38.31
C ALA A 12 35.24 -0.45 37.30
N CYS A 13 35.75 0.27 36.30
CA CYS A 13 34.96 0.69 35.14
C CYS A 13 34.78 -0.50 34.19
N ILE A 14 33.55 -1.00 34.08
CA ILE A 14 33.16 -2.01 33.10
C ILE A 14 32.51 -1.29 31.92
N SER A 15 33.14 -1.36 30.75
CA SER A 15 32.56 -0.90 29.49
C SER A 15 31.71 -2.01 28.89
N VAL A 16 30.39 -1.82 28.86
CA VAL A 16 29.46 -2.74 28.20
C VAL A 16 29.29 -2.31 26.76
N TYR A 17 29.70 -3.19 25.84
CA TYR A 17 29.47 -3.03 24.40
C TYR A 17 28.13 -3.65 24.05
N ILE A 18 27.09 -2.83 23.94
CA ILE A 18 25.84 -3.30 23.33
C ILE A 18 26.03 -3.16 21.81
N THR A 19 26.15 -4.29 21.13
CA THR A 19 25.98 -4.35 19.68
C THR A 19 24.54 -3.99 19.38
N GLY A 20 24.26 -2.73 19.05
CA GLY A 20 22.96 -2.35 18.52
C GLY A 20 22.72 -3.11 17.24
N THR A 21 21.68 -3.94 17.20
CA THR A 21 21.30 -4.68 15.99
C THR A 21 20.98 -3.66 14.91
N SER A 22 21.61 -3.78 13.74
CA SER A 22 21.26 -2.97 12.57
C SER A 22 19.90 -3.45 12.06
N GLY A 23 18.82 -2.85 12.53
CA GLY A 23 17.45 -3.17 12.10
C GLY A 23 16.92 -2.13 11.12
N THR A 24 15.89 -2.51 10.37
CA THR A 24 15.13 -1.59 9.53
C THR A 24 14.00 -0.99 10.36
N THR A 25 13.87 0.32 10.36
CA THR A 25 12.75 1.01 11.00
C THR A 25 11.60 1.14 10.01
N PHE A 26 10.42 0.64 10.40
CA PHE A 26 9.18 0.89 9.69
C PHE A 26 8.35 1.91 10.48
N THR A 27 8.02 3.05 9.87
CA THR A 27 7.17 4.07 10.48
C THR A 27 5.82 4.09 9.79
N LEU A 28 4.77 3.69 10.51
CA LEU A 28 3.40 3.71 10.03
C LEU A 28 2.78 5.07 10.39
N VAL A 29 2.16 5.73 9.40
CA VAL A 29 1.54 7.05 9.53
C VAL A 29 0.11 6.96 9.03
N ASN A 30 -0.85 7.40 9.85
CA ASN A 30 -2.23 7.52 9.43
C ASN A 30 -2.54 8.97 9.08
N LYS A 31 -2.72 9.27 7.79
CA LYS A 31 -3.24 10.56 7.35
C LYS A 31 -4.73 10.52 7.02
N CYS A 32 -5.39 9.36 7.11
CA CYS A 32 -6.84 9.28 6.95
C CYS A 32 -7.54 10.14 8.01
N ASP A 33 -8.74 10.62 7.72
CA ASP A 33 -9.59 11.38 8.66
C ASP A 33 -10.34 10.48 9.66
N TYR A 34 -10.05 9.18 9.62
CA TYR A 34 -10.55 8.14 10.52
C TYR A 34 -9.41 7.30 11.09
N THR A 35 -9.70 6.57 12.17
CA THR A 35 -8.76 5.61 12.76
C THR A 35 -8.54 4.42 11.83
N VAL A 36 -7.29 4.01 11.68
CA VAL A 36 -6.89 2.77 11.00
C VAL A 36 -6.33 1.83 12.05
N TRP A 37 -6.53 0.53 11.90
CA TRP A 37 -5.89 -0.47 12.74
C TRP A 37 -4.88 -1.27 11.93
N PRO A 38 -3.59 -0.86 11.88
CA PRO A 38 -2.59 -1.62 11.15
C PRO A 38 -2.53 -3.09 11.60
N GLY A 39 -2.30 -3.97 10.64
CA GLY A 39 -1.95 -5.37 10.85
C GLY A 39 -0.55 -5.62 10.30
N ILE A 40 0.18 -6.52 10.96
CA ILE A 40 1.56 -6.89 10.63
C ILE A 40 1.68 -8.41 10.63
N LEU A 41 2.21 -8.94 9.54
CA LEU A 41 2.58 -10.34 9.42
C LEU A 41 3.99 -10.43 8.88
N GLY A 42 4.84 -11.27 9.46
CA GLY A 42 6.17 -11.53 8.93
C GLY A 42 6.75 -12.84 9.43
N ASN A 43 7.89 -13.23 8.85
CA ASN A 43 8.64 -14.43 9.22
C ASN A 43 9.08 -14.44 10.69
N THR A 44 9.30 -13.26 11.26
CA THR A 44 9.51 -13.04 12.69
C THR A 44 8.53 -11.98 13.16
N GLN A 45 7.85 -12.25 14.27
CA GLN A 45 6.95 -11.29 14.91
C GLN A 45 7.75 -10.07 15.40
N LEU A 46 7.25 -8.87 15.07
CA LEU A 46 7.77 -7.60 15.58
C LEU A 46 7.24 -7.33 17.00
N ASP A 47 7.45 -6.14 17.56
CA ASP A 47 6.91 -5.75 18.87
C ASP A 47 5.38 -5.75 18.93
N SER A 48 4.71 -5.74 17.78
CA SER A 48 3.25 -5.89 17.64
C SER A 48 2.91 -6.53 16.29
N THR A 49 1.80 -7.26 16.24
CA THR A 49 1.14 -7.80 15.05
C THR A 49 -0.11 -7.00 14.66
N GLY A 50 -0.54 -6.05 15.48
CA GLY A 50 -1.59 -5.10 15.14
C GLY A 50 -1.86 -4.10 16.26
N PHE A 51 -2.25 -2.88 15.90
CA PHE A 51 -2.51 -1.80 16.86
C PHE A 51 -3.52 -0.79 16.33
N GLU A 52 -4.04 0.07 17.21
CA GLU A 52 -4.86 1.21 16.82
C GLU A 52 -3.96 2.40 16.43
N LEU A 53 -4.26 3.04 15.31
CA LEU A 53 -3.55 4.22 14.82
C LEU A 53 -4.56 5.35 14.50
N PRO A 54 -4.80 6.27 15.45
CA PRO A 54 -5.73 7.39 15.25
C PRO A 54 -5.34 8.30 14.08
N SER A 55 -6.30 9.07 13.56
CA SER A 55 -6.06 10.08 12.52
C SER A 55 -4.93 11.03 12.92
N GLY A 56 -3.96 11.22 12.03
CA GLY A 56 -2.75 12.04 12.25
C GLY A 56 -1.68 11.37 13.11
N GLY A 57 -1.92 10.15 13.63
CA GLY A 57 -0.99 9.40 14.45
C GLY A 57 0.13 8.74 13.65
N SER A 58 1.22 8.41 14.35
CA SER A 58 2.31 7.60 13.81
C SER A 58 2.85 6.63 14.86
N ARG A 59 3.39 5.49 14.40
CA ARG A 59 4.09 4.52 15.25
C ARG A 59 5.21 3.87 14.45
N SER A 60 6.38 3.74 15.08
CA SER A 60 7.52 3.02 14.50
C SER A 60 7.67 1.62 15.08
N LEU A 61 8.08 0.68 14.25
CA LEU A 61 8.42 -0.70 14.58
C LEU A 61 9.85 -0.99 14.11
N GLN A 62 10.55 -1.83 14.84
CA GLN A 62 11.92 -2.26 14.50
C GLN A 62 11.88 -3.68 13.97
N ALA A 63 12.36 -3.88 12.75
CA ALA A 63 12.50 -5.21 12.16
C ALA A 63 13.95 -5.71 12.27
N PRO A 64 14.15 -7.00 12.57
CA PRO A 64 15.48 -7.60 12.53
C PRO A 64 16.03 -7.61 11.09
N PRO A 65 17.34 -7.79 10.91
CA PRO A 65 17.90 -8.06 9.58
C PRO A 65 17.25 -9.29 8.94
N ASN A 66 17.11 -9.30 7.61
CA ASN A 66 16.47 -10.39 6.86
C ASN A 66 14.98 -10.60 7.20
N TRP A 67 14.30 -9.54 7.64
CA TRP A 67 12.87 -9.60 7.91
C TRP A 67 12.10 -9.59 6.60
N SER A 68 11.08 -10.44 6.54
CA SER A 68 10.22 -10.55 5.38
C SER A 68 8.78 -10.64 5.83
N GLY A 69 7.92 -9.79 5.28
CA GLY A 69 6.56 -9.64 5.76
C GLY A 69 5.78 -8.55 5.06
N ARG A 70 4.60 -8.28 5.60
CA ARG A 70 3.60 -7.36 5.04
C ARG A 70 2.89 -6.55 6.12
N PHE A 71 2.49 -5.35 5.73
CA PHE A 71 1.67 -4.43 6.50
C PHE A 71 0.39 -4.11 5.72
N TRP A 72 -0.71 -3.90 6.44
CA TRP A 72 -1.96 -3.41 5.85
C TRP A 72 -2.73 -2.57 6.87
N GLY A 73 -3.75 -1.84 6.42
CA GLY A 73 -4.65 -1.08 7.28
C GLY A 73 -6.02 -1.72 7.35
N ARG A 74 -6.52 -1.99 8.56
CA ARG A 74 -7.93 -2.36 8.78
C ARG A 74 -8.79 -1.10 8.97
N THR A 75 -10.01 -1.11 8.45
CA THR A 75 -10.96 0.00 8.57
C THR A 75 -12.32 -0.46 9.11
N GLY A 76 -13.10 0.48 9.65
CA GLY A 76 -14.44 0.19 10.18
C GLY A 76 -14.44 -0.77 11.37
N CYS A 77 -13.36 -0.78 12.16
CA CYS A 77 -13.24 -1.69 13.29
C CYS A 77 -14.15 -1.26 14.45
N ALA A 78 -14.92 -2.22 14.97
CA ALA A 78 -15.76 -2.04 16.13
C ALA A 78 -15.45 -3.13 17.17
N SER A 79 -15.37 -2.72 18.44
CA SER A 79 -15.31 -3.66 19.56
C SER A 79 -16.74 -4.04 19.94
N ASP A 80 -17.05 -5.33 19.88
CA ASP A 80 -18.29 -5.88 20.39
C ASP A 80 -18.33 -5.70 21.91
N GLN A 81 -19.31 -4.94 22.41
CA GLN A 81 -19.40 -4.56 23.82
C GLN A 81 -19.72 -5.74 24.76
N THR A 82 -20.19 -6.87 24.22
CA THR A 82 -20.59 -8.05 25.00
C THR A 82 -19.43 -9.02 25.16
N THR A 83 -18.64 -9.20 24.10
CA THR A 83 -17.58 -10.19 23.98
C THR A 83 -16.19 -9.58 24.04
N GLY A 84 -16.07 -8.26 23.85
CA GLY A 84 -14.80 -7.54 23.72
C GLY A 84 -14.07 -7.77 22.40
N GLN A 85 -14.67 -8.54 21.47
CA GLN A 85 -14.03 -8.91 20.21
C GLN A 85 -13.93 -7.70 19.27
N LEU A 86 -12.77 -7.50 18.64
CA LEU A 86 -12.60 -6.50 17.59
C LEU A 86 -12.88 -7.14 16.24
N ILE A 87 -13.81 -6.58 15.47
CA ILE A 87 -14.10 -6.99 14.09
C ILE A 87 -14.01 -5.76 13.20
N CYS A 88 -13.29 -5.88 12.10
CA CYS A 88 -13.14 -4.84 11.10
C CYS A 88 -13.95 -5.14 9.84
N GLN A 89 -14.41 -4.08 9.17
CA GLN A 89 -15.14 -4.21 7.91
C GLN A 89 -14.22 -4.66 6.78
N THR A 90 -13.02 -4.05 6.69
CA THR A 90 -12.04 -4.37 5.65
C THR A 90 -10.70 -4.76 6.25
N GLY A 91 -9.99 -5.66 5.58
CA GLY A 91 -8.65 -6.13 5.97
C GLY A 91 -8.61 -6.88 7.30
N ASP A 92 -9.74 -7.30 7.87
CA ASP A 92 -9.81 -7.99 9.16
C ASP A 92 -8.91 -9.23 9.17
N CYS A 93 -8.22 -9.50 10.27
CA CYS A 93 -7.30 -10.64 10.37
C CYS A 93 -7.88 -11.86 11.08
N GLY A 94 -9.17 -11.82 11.45
CA GLY A 94 -9.89 -12.94 12.04
C GLY A 94 -9.38 -13.38 13.42
N SER A 95 -8.55 -12.56 14.08
CA SER A 95 -8.07 -12.83 15.44
C SER A 95 -9.08 -12.46 16.51
N SER A 96 -10.11 -11.68 16.15
CA SER A 96 -11.06 -11.06 17.09
C SER A 96 -10.39 -10.13 18.11
N GLN A 97 -9.15 -9.68 17.84
CA GLN A 97 -8.33 -8.85 18.71
C GLN A 97 -7.68 -7.71 17.90
N ILE A 98 -7.16 -6.70 18.62
CA ILE A 98 -6.30 -5.68 18.00
C ILE A 98 -5.05 -6.33 17.39
N GLU A 99 -4.42 -7.26 18.11
CA GLU A 99 -3.29 -8.04 17.61
C GLU A 99 -3.75 -9.11 16.59
N CYS A 100 -3.05 -9.26 15.47
CA CYS A 100 -3.38 -10.25 14.44
C CYS A 100 -2.80 -11.65 14.72
N ASN A 101 -1.86 -11.78 15.66
CA ASN A 101 -1.38 -13.06 16.19
C ASN A 101 -0.94 -14.06 15.10
N GLY A 102 -0.17 -13.56 14.11
CA GLY A 102 0.33 -14.37 13.01
C GLY A 102 -0.69 -14.67 11.90
N ARG A 103 -1.85 -14.01 11.91
CA ARG A 103 -2.85 -14.09 10.83
C ARG A 103 -2.68 -12.95 9.82
N GLY A 104 -2.90 -13.26 8.55
CA GLY A 104 -2.94 -12.27 7.47
C GLY A 104 -4.26 -11.52 7.40
N ALA A 105 -4.32 -10.49 6.54
CA ALA A 105 -5.54 -9.80 6.21
C ALA A 105 -6.51 -10.77 5.49
N THR A 106 -7.80 -10.63 5.78
CA THR A 106 -8.87 -11.16 4.93
C THR A 106 -9.06 -10.18 3.77
N PRO A 107 -8.86 -10.60 2.51
CA PRO A 107 -9.07 -9.74 1.36
C PRO A 107 -10.53 -9.25 1.25
N PRO A 108 -10.77 -8.04 0.68
CA PRO A 108 -9.80 -7.18 0.03
C PRO A 108 -8.93 -6.34 0.98
N ALA A 109 -7.63 -6.25 0.70
CA ALA A 109 -6.70 -5.41 1.44
C ALA A 109 -5.53 -4.93 0.57
N THR A 110 -5.21 -3.63 0.65
CA THR A 110 -3.97 -3.09 0.08
C THR A 110 -2.79 -3.45 0.98
N LEU A 111 -1.78 -4.10 0.41
CA LEU A 111 -0.62 -4.60 1.16
C LEU A 111 0.63 -3.76 0.86
N ALA A 112 1.46 -3.55 1.88
CA ALA A 112 2.84 -3.10 1.73
C ALA A 112 3.75 -4.27 2.08
N GLU A 113 4.53 -4.76 1.12
CA GLU A 113 5.31 -5.99 1.23
C GLU A 113 6.81 -5.67 1.24
N PHE A 114 7.57 -6.40 2.05
CA PHE A 114 9.00 -6.15 2.26
C PHE A 114 9.76 -7.46 2.41
N THR A 115 10.97 -7.46 1.86
CA THR A 115 12.04 -8.39 2.20
C THR A 115 13.31 -7.56 2.41
N THR A 116 13.71 -7.39 3.66
CA THR A 116 14.90 -6.60 4.01
C THR A 116 16.16 -7.44 3.89
N GLY A 117 17.24 -6.83 3.44
CA GLY A 117 18.55 -7.46 3.32
C GLY A 117 19.42 -7.11 4.52
N SER A 118 20.03 -8.12 5.16
CA SER A 118 21.09 -7.87 6.16
C SER A 118 22.36 -7.37 5.47
N SER A 119 22.44 -6.06 5.19
CA SER A 119 23.48 -5.38 4.38
C SER A 119 23.47 -5.70 2.88
N THR A 120 22.44 -6.42 2.42
CA THR A 120 22.12 -6.61 1.01
C THR A 120 20.95 -5.72 0.61
N GLN A 121 20.57 -5.78 -0.66
CA GLN A 121 19.44 -5.01 -1.19
C GLN A 121 18.11 -5.48 -0.59
N ASP A 122 17.28 -4.53 -0.17
CA ASP A 122 15.88 -4.73 0.20
C ASP A 122 15.03 -4.78 -1.07
N PHE A 123 13.94 -5.55 -1.01
CA PHE A 123 12.85 -5.55 -1.99
C PHE A 123 11.57 -5.12 -1.29
N TYR A 124 10.83 -4.20 -1.91
CA TYR A 124 9.57 -3.73 -1.37
C TYR A 124 8.62 -3.28 -2.47
N ASP A 125 7.33 -3.35 -2.17
CA ASP A 125 6.26 -2.96 -3.06
C ASP A 125 4.95 -2.66 -2.31
N VAL A 126 4.01 -2.07 -3.04
CA VAL A 126 2.60 -2.06 -2.66
C VAL A 126 1.84 -2.95 -3.61
N SER A 127 1.01 -3.82 -3.06
CA SER A 127 0.31 -4.87 -3.78
C SER A 127 -1.20 -4.77 -3.67
N LEU A 128 -1.86 -4.88 -4.83
CA LEU A 128 -3.31 -4.93 -5.01
C LEU A 128 -3.76 -6.33 -5.49
N VAL A 129 -2.87 -7.32 -5.42
CA VAL A 129 -3.16 -8.73 -5.77
C VAL A 129 -4.33 -9.25 -4.93
N ASP A 130 -4.34 -8.87 -3.65
CA ASP A 130 -5.40 -9.19 -2.68
C ASP A 130 -6.49 -8.10 -2.64
N GLY A 131 -6.59 -7.27 -3.68
CA GLY A 131 -7.57 -6.20 -3.76
C GLY A 131 -7.13 -4.88 -3.12
N TYR A 132 -8.11 -4.02 -2.87
CA TYR A 132 -7.92 -2.66 -2.39
C TYR A 132 -8.96 -2.30 -1.34
N ASN A 133 -8.55 -1.62 -0.27
CA ASN A 133 -9.48 -1.07 0.71
C ASN A 133 -9.17 0.38 1.11
N LEU A 134 -7.89 0.79 1.14
CA LEU A 134 -7.52 2.18 1.38
C LEU A 134 -6.24 2.59 0.63
N PRO A 135 -6.03 3.90 0.35
CA PRO A 135 -4.81 4.37 -0.27
C PRO A 135 -3.59 4.15 0.64
N LEU A 136 -2.49 3.71 0.05
CA LEU A 136 -1.25 3.41 0.77
C LEU A 136 -0.04 3.80 -0.09
N ILE A 137 0.96 4.40 0.53
CA ILE A 137 2.28 4.63 -0.08
C ILE A 137 3.40 4.18 0.86
N VAL A 138 4.46 3.63 0.27
CA VAL A 138 5.73 3.32 0.92
C VAL A 138 6.79 4.28 0.40
N GLU A 139 7.48 4.94 1.32
CA GLU A 139 8.55 5.89 1.03
C GLU A 139 9.81 5.50 1.81
N PRO A 140 10.88 5.05 1.13
CA PRO A 140 12.17 4.83 1.78
C PRO A 140 12.80 6.18 2.20
N SER A 141 13.51 6.15 3.33
CA SER A 141 14.27 7.28 3.87
C SER A 141 15.72 6.87 4.08
N GLY A 142 16.63 7.67 3.54
CA GLY A 142 18.05 7.31 3.47
C GLY A 142 18.30 6.18 2.45
N GLY A 143 19.27 5.33 2.75
CA GLY A 143 19.68 4.22 1.89
C GLY A 143 20.43 4.62 0.62
N LEU A 144 20.81 3.60 -0.15
CA LEU A 144 21.53 3.72 -1.42
C LEU A 144 20.80 2.90 -2.51
N GLY A 145 20.84 3.37 -3.75
CA GLY A 145 20.20 2.72 -4.90
C GLY A 145 19.04 3.54 -5.46
N MET A 146 18.04 2.86 -6.04
CA MET A 146 16.89 3.54 -6.65
C MET A 146 16.00 4.20 -5.59
N CYS A 147 15.64 3.45 -4.54
CA CYS A 147 14.90 3.96 -3.38
C CYS A 147 13.69 4.83 -3.77
N PHE A 148 12.92 4.40 -4.77
CA PHE A 148 11.72 5.12 -5.20
C PHE A 148 10.51 4.77 -4.35
N SER A 149 9.58 5.71 -4.23
CA SER A 149 8.30 5.44 -3.61
C SER A 149 7.40 4.55 -4.48
N THR A 150 6.63 3.68 -3.82
CA THR A 150 5.66 2.75 -4.39
C THR A 150 4.33 2.87 -3.66
N GLY A 151 3.22 2.67 -4.36
CA GLY A 151 1.92 2.87 -3.75
C GLY A 151 0.75 3.07 -4.70
N CYS A 152 -0.41 3.20 -4.07
CA CYS A 152 -1.68 3.48 -4.69
C CYS A 152 -2.34 4.66 -3.95
N ILE A 153 -2.15 5.86 -4.47
CA ILE A 153 -2.66 7.11 -3.85
C ILE A 153 -4.09 7.44 -4.30
N ASN A 154 -4.53 6.85 -5.41
CA ASN A 154 -5.87 7.04 -5.94
C ASN A 154 -6.88 6.22 -5.14
N ASP A 155 -8.07 6.78 -4.96
CA ASP A 155 -9.20 6.10 -4.35
C ASP A 155 -9.84 5.14 -5.36
N LEU A 156 -9.35 3.90 -5.37
CA LEU A 156 -9.82 2.84 -6.28
C LEU A 156 -11.27 2.43 -6.00
N ASN A 157 -11.76 2.62 -4.77
CA ASN A 157 -13.13 2.29 -4.41
C ASN A 157 -14.16 3.06 -5.25
N ARG A 158 -13.84 4.31 -5.63
CA ARG A 158 -14.68 5.14 -6.52
C ARG A 158 -14.77 4.62 -7.95
N GLN A 159 -13.78 3.84 -8.38
CA GLN A 159 -13.67 3.29 -9.73
C GLN A 159 -13.92 1.78 -9.76
N CYS A 160 -14.19 1.18 -8.59
CA CYS A 160 -14.37 -0.26 -8.45
C CYS A 160 -15.61 -0.73 -9.23
N PRO A 161 -15.48 -1.67 -10.19
CA PRO A 161 -16.59 -2.30 -10.89
C PRO A 161 -17.56 -2.94 -9.92
N SER A 162 -18.84 -2.99 -10.29
CA SER A 162 -19.92 -3.52 -9.44
C SER A 162 -19.68 -4.95 -8.96
N GLU A 163 -19.10 -5.77 -9.82
CA GLU A 163 -18.80 -7.18 -9.61
C GLU A 163 -17.59 -7.43 -8.68
N LEU A 164 -16.78 -6.40 -8.43
CA LEU A 164 -15.64 -6.45 -7.51
C LEU A 164 -15.90 -5.71 -6.19
N ARG A 165 -16.97 -4.91 -6.13
CA ARG A 165 -17.27 -4.04 -5.00
C ARG A 165 -17.83 -4.82 -3.81
N VAL A 166 -17.34 -4.51 -2.60
CA VAL A 166 -17.85 -5.09 -1.34
C VAL A 166 -18.05 -4.01 -0.27
N ASP A 167 -18.63 -4.41 0.86
CA ASP A 167 -18.84 -3.61 2.07
C ASP A 167 -19.70 -2.34 1.96
N SER A 168 -20.38 -2.16 0.82
CA SER A 168 -21.13 -0.95 0.38
C SER A 168 -20.32 0.03 -0.48
N GLY A 169 -19.14 -0.38 -0.95
CA GLY A 169 -18.22 0.46 -1.72
C GLY A 169 -16.92 0.82 -1.00
N GLU A 170 -16.70 0.29 0.19
CA GLU A 170 -15.56 0.61 1.07
C GLU A 170 -14.32 -0.21 0.72
N ALA A 171 -14.48 -1.27 -0.08
CA ALA A 171 -13.37 -2.01 -0.64
C ALA A 171 -13.67 -2.64 -2.00
N CYS A 172 -12.60 -3.00 -2.72
CA CYS A 172 -12.61 -3.55 -4.06
C CYS A 172 -11.80 -4.85 -4.12
N LYS A 173 -12.46 -5.96 -4.43
CA LYS A 173 -11.80 -7.25 -4.66
C LYS A 173 -10.90 -7.18 -5.88
N SER A 174 -9.81 -7.95 -5.87
CA SER A 174 -9.14 -8.32 -7.11
C SER A 174 -9.99 -9.34 -7.89
N ALA A 175 -9.64 -9.58 -9.15
CA ALA A 175 -10.32 -10.60 -9.94
C ALA A 175 -10.10 -12.02 -9.38
N CYS A 176 -8.95 -12.31 -8.78
CA CYS A 176 -8.73 -13.59 -8.13
C CYS A 176 -9.70 -13.79 -6.97
N GLU A 177 -9.82 -12.79 -6.09
CA GLU A 177 -10.73 -12.84 -4.94
C GLU A 177 -12.21 -12.87 -5.32
N ALA A 178 -12.58 -12.27 -6.46
CA ALA A 178 -13.97 -12.28 -6.92
C ALA A 178 -14.37 -13.57 -7.62
N PHE A 179 -13.47 -14.16 -8.42
CA PHE A 179 -13.85 -15.24 -9.35
C PHE A 179 -13.13 -16.58 -9.10
N GLY A 180 -11.99 -16.58 -8.40
CA GLY A 180 -11.26 -17.79 -8.02
C GLY A 180 -10.74 -18.64 -9.19
N THR A 181 -10.70 -18.09 -10.41
CA THR A 181 -10.29 -18.86 -11.59
C THR A 181 -8.76 -18.93 -11.69
N PRO A 182 -8.20 -20.02 -12.24
CA PRO A 182 -6.75 -20.14 -12.43
C PRO A 182 -6.13 -18.99 -13.22
N GLN A 183 -6.87 -18.42 -14.18
CA GLN A 183 -6.46 -17.28 -14.99
C GLN A 183 -6.24 -16.02 -14.17
N TYR A 184 -7.14 -15.71 -13.23
CA TYR A 184 -7.03 -14.51 -12.40
C TYR A 184 -6.09 -14.71 -11.21
N CYS A 185 -6.00 -15.94 -10.70
CA CYS A 185 -5.17 -16.29 -9.56
C CYS A 185 -3.76 -16.76 -9.94
N CYS A 186 -3.42 -16.75 -11.23
CA CYS A 186 -2.14 -17.22 -11.75
C CYS A 186 -1.73 -18.59 -11.18
N SER A 187 -2.65 -19.56 -11.27
CA SER A 187 -2.44 -20.89 -10.70
C SER A 187 -2.63 -21.99 -11.74
N GLY A 188 -2.18 -23.21 -11.42
CA GLY A 188 -2.27 -24.36 -12.32
C GLY A 188 -1.63 -24.07 -13.69
N PRO A 189 -2.36 -24.17 -14.82
CA PRO A 189 -1.83 -23.86 -16.15
C PRO A 189 -1.31 -22.41 -16.32
N TYR A 190 -1.73 -21.51 -15.43
CA TYR A 190 -1.40 -20.07 -15.44
C TYR A 190 -0.34 -19.73 -14.38
N ALA A 191 0.38 -20.70 -13.83
CA ALA A 191 1.37 -20.51 -12.76
C ALA A 191 2.75 -20.00 -13.24
N THR A 192 2.83 -19.34 -14.39
CA THR A 192 4.05 -18.67 -14.85
C THR A 192 3.73 -17.31 -15.46
N PRO A 193 4.69 -16.36 -15.48
CA PRO A 193 4.51 -15.07 -16.15
C PRO A 193 4.19 -15.21 -17.66
N ASP A 194 4.67 -16.29 -18.29
CA ASP A 194 4.40 -16.58 -19.69
C ASP A 194 2.95 -16.97 -19.95
N THR A 195 2.29 -17.61 -18.99
CA THR A 195 0.92 -18.11 -19.15
C THR A 195 -0.13 -17.25 -18.45
N CYS A 196 0.17 -16.57 -17.33
CA CYS A 196 -0.73 -15.61 -16.70
C CYS A 196 -0.53 -14.21 -17.31
N LYS A 197 -1.52 -13.74 -18.07
CA LYS A 197 -1.49 -12.41 -18.67
C LYS A 197 -2.36 -11.43 -17.89
N PRO A 198 -2.06 -10.12 -17.95
CA PRO A 198 -2.96 -9.10 -17.41
C PRO A 198 -4.39 -9.29 -17.91
N SER A 199 -5.34 -9.10 -17.00
CA SER A 199 -6.76 -9.05 -17.31
C SER A 199 -7.26 -7.61 -17.35
N VAL A 200 -8.47 -7.40 -17.86
CA VAL A 200 -9.14 -6.09 -17.82
C VAL A 200 -9.24 -5.51 -16.40
N TYR A 201 -9.35 -6.37 -15.38
CA TYR A 201 -9.43 -5.94 -13.98
C TYR A 201 -8.07 -5.52 -13.43
N SER A 202 -7.01 -6.29 -13.69
CA SER A 202 -5.66 -5.93 -13.25
C SER A 202 -5.15 -4.70 -14.01
N GLU A 203 -5.47 -4.55 -15.30
CA GLU A 203 -5.15 -3.35 -16.07
C GLU A 203 -5.84 -2.10 -15.52
N MET A 204 -7.07 -2.23 -15.00
CA MET A 204 -7.77 -1.14 -14.32
C MET A 204 -7.05 -0.72 -13.03
N PHE A 205 -6.67 -1.69 -12.19
CA PHE A 205 -5.87 -1.43 -10.99
C PHE A 205 -4.53 -0.79 -11.35
N LYS A 206 -3.86 -1.28 -12.39
CA LYS A 206 -2.57 -0.75 -12.83
C LYS A 206 -2.68 0.67 -13.37
N THR A 207 -3.73 0.96 -14.12
CA THR A 207 -3.98 2.31 -14.67
C THR A 207 -4.20 3.31 -13.54
N ALA A 208 -4.96 2.93 -12.51
CA ALA A 208 -5.16 3.78 -11.34
C ALA A 208 -3.87 3.89 -10.50
N CYS A 209 -3.11 2.82 -10.36
CA CYS A 209 -1.98 2.73 -9.45
C CYS A 209 -0.75 2.13 -10.16
N PRO A 210 -0.07 2.90 -11.03
CA PRO A 210 0.98 2.39 -11.92
C PRO A 210 2.25 1.93 -11.19
N LYS A 211 2.41 2.34 -9.92
CA LYS A 211 3.53 1.97 -9.06
C LYS A 211 3.20 0.87 -8.04
N ALA A 212 2.07 0.19 -8.20
CA ALA A 212 1.66 -0.94 -7.38
C ALA A 212 1.56 -2.22 -8.23
N TYR A 213 1.72 -3.38 -7.60
CA TYR A 213 1.37 -4.68 -8.18
C TYR A 213 -0.13 -4.76 -8.39
N SER A 214 -0.56 -5.06 -9.62
CA SER A 214 -1.98 -5.21 -9.96
C SER A 214 -2.43 -6.67 -10.08
N TYR A 215 -1.50 -7.60 -10.25
CA TYR A 215 -1.70 -9.06 -10.26
C TYR A 215 -0.36 -9.77 -9.98
N ALA A 216 -0.38 -11.09 -9.78
CA ALA A 216 0.73 -11.86 -9.24
C ALA A 216 2.07 -11.79 -10.02
N TYR A 217 2.05 -11.51 -11.33
CA TYR A 217 3.26 -11.44 -12.17
C TYR A 217 3.47 -10.05 -12.81
N ASP A 218 3.03 -8.99 -12.15
CA ASP A 218 3.24 -7.59 -12.60
C ASP A 218 4.65 -7.08 -12.29
N ASP A 219 5.68 -7.55 -12.99
CA ASP A 219 7.07 -7.49 -12.51
C ASP A 219 7.95 -6.32 -13.03
N ALA A 220 7.54 -5.57 -14.06
CA ALA A 220 8.44 -4.57 -14.67
C ALA A 220 8.46 -3.19 -13.98
N THR A 221 7.45 -2.85 -13.18
CA THR A 221 7.28 -1.49 -12.61
C THR A 221 6.88 -1.46 -11.14
N SER A 222 6.83 -2.62 -10.50
CA SER A 222 6.10 -2.79 -9.23
C SER A 222 6.98 -3.24 -8.07
N THR A 223 8.13 -3.88 -8.32
CA THR A 223 9.13 -4.15 -7.28
C THR A 223 10.20 -3.07 -7.27
N PHE A 224 10.44 -2.55 -6.08
CA PHE A 224 11.41 -1.50 -5.83
C PHE A 224 12.51 -2.01 -4.91
N THR A 225 13.68 -1.41 -5.05
CA THR A 225 14.86 -1.81 -4.30
C THR A 225 15.55 -0.62 -3.65
N CYS A 226 16.12 -0.88 -2.48
CA CYS A 226 16.91 0.09 -1.73
C CYS A 226 17.85 -0.66 -0.78
N THR A 227 18.98 -0.09 -0.41
CA THR A 227 19.92 -0.73 0.51
C THR A 227 20.12 0.15 1.74
N GLY A 228 19.85 -0.40 2.93
CA GLY A 228 20.10 0.30 4.20
C GLY A 228 19.19 1.51 4.44
N ALA A 229 17.93 1.41 4.01
CA ALA A 229 16.92 2.43 4.27
C ALA A 229 16.03 2.07 5.46
N ASP A 230 15.44 3.10 6.04
CA ASP A 230 14.22 2.99 6.83
C ASP A 230 13.02 3.27 5.92
N TYR A 231 11.81 2.87 6.31
CA TYR A 231 10.62 3.01 5.46
C TYR A 231 9.48 3.69 6.20
N THR A 232 8.80 4.60 5.52
CA THR A 232 7.55 5.20 5.98
C THR A 232 6.39 4.62 5.18
N ILE A 233 5.39 4.06 5.88
CA ILE A 233 4.16 3.51 5.32
C ILE A 233 3.04 4.50 5.67
N THR A 234 2.53 5.21 4.69
CA THR A 234 1.49 6.23 4.91
C THR A 234 0.15 5.77 4.36
N PHE A 235 -0.84 5.67 5.24
CA PHE A 235 -2.24 5.50 4.87
C PHE A 235 -2.86 6.84 4.48
N CYS A 236 -3.63 6.86 3.39
CA CYS A 236 -4.27 8.05 2.83
C CYS A 236 -3.32 9.24 2.60
N PRO A 237 -2.23 9.12 1.82
CA PRO A 237 -1.20 10.17 1.70
C PRO A 237 -1.68 11.52 1.13
N SER A 238 -2.79 11.52 0.36
CA SER A 238 -3.34 12.72 -0.31
C SER A 238 -4.47 13.40 0.45
N SER A 239 -4.79 12.98 1.67
CA SER A 239 -5.90 13.51 2.49
C SER A 239 -5.59 14.83 3.19
N THR A 240 -4.63 15.65 2.70
CA THR A 240 -4.54 17.05 3.14
C THR A 240 -5.88 17.73 2.85
N SER A 241 -6.73 17.74 3.87
CA SER A 241 -7.91 18.56 4.08
C SER A 241 -8.42 19.25 2.81
N GLN A 242 -9.51 18.75 2.24
CA GLN A 242 -10.45 19.62 1.50
C GLN A 242 -11.13 20.60 2.46
N LYS A 243 -10.36 21.33 3.26
CA LYS A 243 -10.82 22.48 4.03
C LYS A 243 -10.86 23.65 3.05
N SER A 244 -11.99 23.72 2.36
CA SER A 244 -12.61 24.92 1.79
C SER A 244 -11.75 26.18 1.92
N GLU A 245 -10.94 26.49 0.89
CA GLU A 245 -10.53 27.87 0.67
C GLU A 245 -11.73 28.63 0.13
N SER A 246 -12.61 29.05 1.04
CA SER A 246 -13.48 30.19 0.81
C SER A 246 -12.62 31.45 0.82
N ASN A 247 -11.92 31.73 -0.28
CA ASN A 247 -11.29 33.02 -0.49
C ASN A 247 -12.31 33.99 -1.08
N THR A 248 -13.01 34.61 -0.13
CA THR A 248 -13.63 35.93 -0.18
C THR A 248 -12.91 36.86 -1.15
N ILE A 249 -13.61 37.27 -2.21
CA ILE A 249 -13.19 38.33 -3.12
C ILE A 249 -13.16 39.66 -2.33
N PRO A 250 -12.05 40.41 -2.30
CA PRO A 250 -12.04 41.76 -1.76
C PRO A 250 -12.78 42.70 -2.72
N THR A 251 -13.93 43.19 -2.28
CA THR A 251 -14.70 44.27 -2.90
C THR A 251 -13.83 45.51 -3.03
N THR A 252 -13.49 45.90 -4.26
CA THR A 252 -13.03 47.28 -4.54
C THR A 252 -14.06 47.93 -5.43
N ALA A 253 -14.75 48.93 -4.87
CA ALA A 253 -15.72 49.74 -5.57
C ALA A 253 -15.01 50.60 -6.63
N THR A 254 -15.47 50.55 -7.87
CA THR A 254 -15.38 51.70 -8.77
C THR A 254 -16.59 51.71 -9.70
N THR A 255 -17.40 52.74 -9.51
CA THR A 255 -18.54 53.15 -10.32
C THR A 255 -18.15 53.38 -11.78
N TYR A 256 -18.90 52.86 -12.76
CA TYR A 256 -19.43 53.58 -13.93
C TYR A 256 -20.18 52.62 -14.89
N GLY A 257 -21.40 53.00 -15.28
CA GLY A 257 -22.00 52.66 -16.59
C GLY A 257 -23.00 51.50 -16.64
N SER A 258 -24.29 51.82 -16.61
CA SER A 258 -25.39 50.96 -17.09
C SER A 258 -25.23 50.62 -18.57
N ILE A 259 -25.68 49.41 -18.98
CA ILE A 259 -26.62 49.18 -20.09
C ILE A 259 -27.16 47.73 -19.98
N THR A 260 -28.47 47.64 -20.23
CA THR A 260 -29.42 46.53 -20.28
C THR A 260 -29.04 45.35 -21.20
N GLY A 261 -29.45 44.13 -20.85
CA GLY A 261 -29.52 43.01 -21.79
C GLY A 261 -29.92 41.68 -21.17
N SER A 262 -31.20 41.33 -21.29
CA SER A 262 -31.84 40.05 -20.97
C SER A 262 -31.47 38.93 -21.95
N GLY A 263 -31.35 37.69 -21.47
CA GLY A 263 -31.28 36.50 -22.32
C GLY A 263 -31.21 35.20 -21.51
N GLU A 264 -32.37 34.54 -21.39
CA GLU A 264 -32.50 33.12 -21.06
C GLU A 264 -31.85 32.25 -22.16
N VAL A 265 -31.40 31.03 -21.82
CA VAL A 265 -31.88 29.75 -22.39
C VAL A 265 -30.94 28.56 -22.12
N SER A 266 -31.58 27.53 -21.54
CA SER A 266 -31.43 26.07 -21.60
C SER A 266 -30.13 25.30 -21.32
N SER A 267 -30.38 24.30 -20.48
CA SER A 267 -29.73 23.04 -20.14
C SER A 267 -29.71 21.97 -21.25
N GLU A 268 -28.94 20.90 -20.94
CA GLU A 268 -28.87 19.55 -21.57
C GLU A 268 -27.96 19.47 -22.82
N GLU A 269 -27.00 18.55 -22.96
CA GLU A 269 -27.10 17.10 -22.83
C GLU A 269 -25.79 16.38 -22.45
N LYS A 270 -25.99 15.09 -22.12
CA LYS A 270 -25.09 14.05 -21.67
C LYS A 270 -23.99 13.65 -22.67
N GLY A 271 -22.84 13.29 -22.08
CA GLY A 271 -22.22 11.97 -22.19
C GLY A 271 -21.92 11.39 -23.57
N SER A 272 -20.65 11.46 -23.97
CA SER A 272 -19.98 10.41 -24.76
C SER A 272 -18.47 10.65 -24.74
N TRP A 273 -17.71 9.84 -24.00
CA TRP A 273 -16.24 9.84 -24.05
C TRP A 273 -15.73 8.42 -24.30
N LEU A 274 -15.84 8.02 -25.56
CA LEU A 274 -14.82 7.24 -26.27
C LEU A 274 -14.40 8.16 -27.42
N PRO A 275 -13.11 8.22 -27.82
CA PRO A 275 -12.61 7.09 -28.62
C PRO A 275 -11.07 6.90 -28.80
N TYR A 276 -10.76 5.78 -29.48
CA TYR A 276 -9.61 5.44 -30.36
C TYR A 276 -8.29 4.92 -29.78
N LEU A 277 -8.22 3.58 -29.76
CA LEU A 277 -7.04 2.77 -30.13
C LEU A 277 -6.65 2.99 -31.59
N LEU A 278 -5.35 3.10 -31.91
CA LEU A 278 -4.70 2.52 -33.10
C LEU A 278 -3.15 2.56 -33.01
N THR A 279 -2.57 1.37 -32.93
CA THR A 279 -1.37 0.80 -33.60
C THR A 279 -0.04 1.55 -33.79
N GLY A 280 1.05 0.83 -33.45
CA GLY A 280 2.38 0.88 -34.10
C GLY A 280 3.55 1.03 -33.12
N ASP A 281 4.74 0.46 -33.29
CA ASP A 281 5.23 -0.73 -33.99
C ASP A 281 6.50 -1.18 -33.22
N SER A 282 6.92 -2.42 -33.45
CA SER A 282 7.98 -3.16 -32.80
C SER A 282 9.37 -2.56 -32.98
N SER A 283 10.22 -2.70 -31.96
CA SER A 283 11.67 -2.78 -32.15
C SER A 283 12.28 -3.84 -31.25
N LYS A 284 12.98 -4.78 -31.89
CA LYS A 284 13.71 -5.90 -31.28
C LYS A 284 15.01 -5.40 -30.66
N SER A 285 15.35 -5.87 -29.45
CA SER A 285 16.75 -6.14 -29.09
C SER A 285 16.84 -7.37 -28.19
N LEU A 286 17.96 -8.08 -28.37
CA LEU A 286 18.25 -9.43 -27.93
C LEU A 286 18.64 -9.54 -26.45
N SER A 287 18.23 -10.69 -25.87
CA SER A 287 18.89 -11.54 -24.87
C SER A 287 19.74 -10.90 -23.77
N ASP A 288 19.29 -11.07 -22.53
CA ASP A 288 20.17 -11.45 -21.42
C ASP A 288 19.43 -12.49 -20.55
N ALA A 289 19.73 -13.76 -20.81
CA ALA A 289 19.26 -14.89 -20.02
C ALA A 289 20.36 -15.27 -19.04
N VAL A 290 20.34 -14.72 -17.83
CA VAL A 290 20.78 -15.32 -16.54
C VAL A 290 20.41 -14.29 -15.45
N PHE A 291 19.22 -14.38 -14.84
CA PHE A 291 18.93 -13.82 -13.49
C PHE A 291 17.54 -14.22 -12.93
N HIS A 292 16.70 -14.92 -13.70
CA HIS A 292 15.30 -15.18 -13.32
C HIS A 292 15.04 -16.27 -12.27
N THR A 293 16.03 -17.08 -11.86
CA THR A 293 15.75 -18.25 -11.00
C THR A 293 15.62 -17.93 -9.52
N THR A 294 16.12 -16.79 -9.04
CA THR A 294 16.03 -16.42 -7.61
C THR A 294 14.81 -15.56 -7.27
N LEU A 295 14.26 -14.80 -8.23
CA LEU A 295 13.06 -13.98 -8.02
C LEU A 295 11.81 -14.86 -7.80
N LEU A 296 11.66 -15.93 -8.61
CA LEU A 296 10.50 -16.84 -8.59
C LEU A 296 10.32 -17.61 -7.27
N ALA A 297 11.40 -17.87 -6.53
CA ALA A 297 11.33 -18.59 -5.26
C ALA A 297 10.78 -17.71 -4.11
N ILE A 298 10.90 -16.38 -4.23
CA ILE A 298 10.38 -15.42 -3.25
C ILE A 298 8.86 -15.28 -3.42
N PHE A 299 8.37 -15.21 -4.66
CA PHE A 299 6.93 -15.08 -4.96
C PHE A 299 6.04 -16.21 -4.42
N LEU A 300 6.51 -17.46 -4.39
CA LEU A 300 5.72 -18.60 -3.92
C LEU A 300 5.52 -18.65 -2.40
N VAL A 301 6.25 -17.84 -1.62
CA VAL A 301 6.11 -17.81 -0.16
C VAL A 301 5.00 -16.86 0.30
N PHE A 302 4.55 -15.92 -0.53
CA PHE A 302 3.56 -14.88 -0.14
C PHE A 302 2.13 -15.15 -0.61
N LEU A 303 1.92 -16.14 -1.50
CA LEU A 303 0.60 -16.54 -2.01
C LEU A 303 -0.15 -17.53 -1.10
N SER A 304 0.26 -17.66 0.16
CA SER A 304 -0.33 -18.58 1.15
C SER A 304 -0.60 -17.93 2.50
#